data_AF-A0A7Y7BDQ8-F1
#
_entry.id   AF-A0A7Y7BDQ8-F1
#
_cell.length_a   1.000
_cell.length_b   1.000
_cell.length_c   1.000
_cell.angle_alpha   90.00
_cell.angle_beta   90.00
_cell.angle_gamma   90.00
#
_symmetry.space_group_name_H-M   'P 1'
#
loop_
_entity.id
_entity.type
_entity.pdbx_description
1 polymer ?
#
loop_
_entity_poly.entity_id
_entity_poly.type
_entity_poly.pdbx_seq_one_letter_code
_entity_poly.pdbx_strand_id
1 'polypeptide(L)'
;MDRLNVKRAVFAALIVWTLGVTSFVLSYFVELMEDPDIQANLVLSVALVPITILAAHIYYRKGIETNGILLGAFMFLIAIILDATITVPVLIAPTGGNHLSFFGDPGFWLIGVEYVLVVTIYWKLRKLIGFNQKDIN
;
A
#
# COMPACT_ATOMS: atom_id res chain seq x y z
N MET A 1 16.25 -4.18 -17.75
CA MET A 1 15.26 -4.12 -16.65
C MET A 1 15.37 -5.40 -15.87
N ASP A 2 15.60 -5.31 -14.57
CA ASP A 2 15.60 -6.50 -13.71
C ASP A 2 14.19 -7.09 -13.61
N ARG A 3 14.13 -8.42 -13.51
CA ARG A 3 12.89 -9.15 -13.32
C ARG A 3 12.36 -8.89 -11.90
N LEU A 4 11.04 -8.77 -11.78
CA LEU A 4 10.34 -8.63 -10.50
C LEU A 4 10.73 -9.78 -9.56
N ASN A 5 11.29 -9.45 -8.40
CA ASN A 5 11.48 -10.43 -7.34
C ASN A 5 10.17 -10.67 -6.57
N VAL A 6 9.41 -11.69 -6.99
CA VAL A 6 8.05 -11.97 -6.49
C VAL A 6 8.02 -12.17 -4.97
N LYS A 7 8.92 -12.98 -4.40
CA LYS A 7 8.93 -13.27 -2.95
C LYS A 7 9.05 -11.99 -2.11
N ARG A 8 9.93 -11.08 -2.52
CA ARG A 8 10.12 -9.79 -1.83
C ARG A 8 8.96 -8.84 -2.08
N ALA A 9 8.38 -8.84 -3.29
CA ALA A 9 7.25 -7.99 -3.62
C ALA A 9 6.01 -8.38 -2.80
N VAL A 10 5.75 -9.68 -2.66
CA VAL A 10 4.69 -10.20 -1.78
C VAL A 10 4.95 -9.81 -0.32
N PHE A 11 6.18 -10.00 0.17
CA PHE A 11 6.52 -9.59 1.54
C PHE A 11 6.33 -8.08 1.77
N ALA A 12 6.75 -7.24 0.82
CA ALA A 12 6.54 -5.80 0.88
C ALA A 12 5.04 -5.44 0.86
N ALA A 13 4.24 -6.09 0.00
CA ALA A 13 2.81 -5.88 -0.08
C ALA A 13 2.10 -6.26 1.24
N LEU A 14 2.50 -7.36 1.87
CA LEU A 14 1.97 -7.79 3.17
C LEU A 14 2.25 -6.75 4.27
N ILE A 15 3.43 -6.12 4.28
CA ILE A 15 3.73 -5.04 5.24
C ILE A 15 2.76 -3.88 5.04
N VAL A 16 2.59 -3.42 3.78
CA VAL A 16 1.72 -2.27 3.50
C VAL A 16 0.27 -2.59 3.84
N TRP A 17 -0.22 -3.77 3.45
CA TRP A 17 -1.59 -4.18 3.72
C TRP A 17 -1.85 -4.29 5.23
N THR A 18 -1.00 -5.00 5.98
CA THR A 18 -1.19 -5.18 7.42
C THR A 18 -1.20 -3.85 8.16
N LEU A 19 -0.23 -2.96 7.88
CA LEU A 19 -0.14 -1.67 8.56
C LEU A 19 -1.25 -0.72 8.09
N GLY A 20 -1.59 -0.72 6.80
CA GLY A 20 -2.66 0.09 6.22
C GLY A 20 -4.03 -0.27 6.80
N VAL A 21 -4.41 -1.55 6.75
CA VAL A 21 -5.68 -2.03 7.35
C VAL A 21 -5.72 -1.74 8.84
N THR A 22 -4.60 -1.90 9.55
CA THR A 22 -4.51 -1.56 10.97
C THR A 22 -4.77 -0.07 11.20
N SER A 23 -4.14 0.83 10.44
CA SER A 23 -4.38 2.28 10.54
C SER A 23 -5.82 2.65 10.21
N PHE A 24 -6.41 2.03 9.18
CA PHE A 24 -7.81 2.21 8.81
C PHE A 24 -8.75 1.81 9.95
N VAL A 25 -8.61 0.60 10.49
CA VAL A 25 -9.45 0.10 11.59
C VAL A 25 -9.27 0.92 12.87
N LEU A 26 -8.02 1.25 13.23
CA LEU A 26 -7.75 2.05 14.43
C LEU A 26 -8.35 3.45 14.36
N SER A 27 -8.54 4.00 13.16
CA SER A 27 -9.15 5.32 13.00
C SER A 27 -10.60 5.39 13.51
N TYR A 28 -11.35 4.28 13.47
CA TYR A 28 -12.75 4.24 13.95
C TYR A 28 -12.87 4.33 15.49
N PHE A 29 -11.77 4.18 16.24
CA PHE A 29 -11.80 4.28 17.71
C PHE A 29 -11.68 5.72 18.22
N VAL A 30 -11.41 6.69 17.33
CA VAL A 30 -11.30 8.10 17.69
C VAL A 30 -12.14 8.90 16.70
N GLU A 31 -13.22 9.50 17.16
CA GLU A 31 -14.10 10.33 16.33
C GLU A 31 -13.51 11.73 16.18
N LEU A 32 -12.92 12.02 15.03
CA LEU A 32 -12.36 13.35 14.67
C LEU A 32 -13.22 14.07 13.63
N MET A 33 -13.98 13.35 12.81
CA MET A 33 -14.83 13.86 11.74
C MET A 33 -16.27 13.32 11.88
N GLU A 34 -17.24 14.05 11.32
CA GLU A 34 -18.65 13.64 11.30
C GLU A 34 -18.87 12.36 10.51
N ASP A 35 -18.12 12.18 9.41
CA ASP A 35 -18.15 10.99 8.57
C ASP A 35 -16.94 10.10 8.90
N PRO A 36 -17.15 8.97 9.62
CA PRO A 36 -16.07 8.09 10.02
C PRO A 36 -15.44 7.32 8.85
N ASP A 37 -16.17 7.12 7.74
CA ASP A 37 -15.63 6.41 6.57
C ASP A 37 -14.69 7.32 5.76
N ILE A 38 -15.05 8.60 5.61
CA ILE A 38 -14.15 9.61 5.05
C ILE A 38 -12.90 9.75 5.92
N GLN A 39 -13.07 9.78 7.25
CA GLN A 39 -11.94 9.83 8.18
C GLN A 39 -11.01 8.63 8.01
N ALA A 40 -11.55 7.42 7.96
CA ALA A 40 -10.76 6.20 7.85
C ALA A 40 -9.98 6.14 6.53
N ASN A 41 -10.61 6.54 5.42
CA ASN A 41 -9.94 6.66 4.13
C ASN A 41 -8.82 7.72 4.14
N LEU A 42 -9.03 8.86 4.80
CA LEU A 42 -8.01 9.90 4.94
C LEU A 42 -6.82 9.43 5.80
N VAL A 43 -7.10 8.80 6.94
CA VAL A 43 -6.06 8.23 7.82
C VAL A 43 -5.27 7.17 7.07
N LEU A 44 -5.94 6.28 6.33
CA LEU A 44 -5.29 5.27 5.50
C LEU A 44 -4.39 5.94 4.45
N SER A 45 -4.90 6.89 3.67
CA SER A 45 -4.12 7.61 2.64
C SER A 45 -2.85 8.26 3.20
N VAL A 46 -2.97 9.00 4.31
CA VAL A 46 -1.82 9.65 4.96
C VAL A 46 -0.82 8.62 5.50
N ALA A 47 -1.30 7.56 6.16
CA ALA A 47 -0.44 6.50 6.69
C ALA A 47 0.25 5.70 5.58
N LEU A 48 -0.42 5.52 4.45
CA LEU A 48 0.05 4.74 3.31
C LEU A 48 1.38 5.28 2.77
N VAL A 49 1.58 6.60 2.75
CA VAL A 49 2.79 7.23 2.22
C VAL A 49 4.07 6.73 2.92
N PRO A 50 4.28 6.94 4.23
CA PRO A 50 5.48 6.46 4.91
C PRO A 50 5.58 4.92 4.95
N ILE A 51 4.45 4.21 5.08
CA ILE A 51 4.41 2.74 5.08
C ILE A 51 4.91 2.18 3.74
N THR A 52 4.43 2.73 2.63
CA THR A 52 4.77 2.28 1.28
C THR A 52 6.22 2.63 0.93
N ILE A 53 6.72 3.78 1.36
CA ILE A 53 8.14 4.14 1.24
C ILE A 53 9.01 3.12 1.99
N LEU A 54 8.66 2.76 3.23
CA LEU A 54 9.37 1.75 4.01
C LEU A 54 9.38 0.39 3.29
N ALA A 55 8.23 -0.06 2.81
CA ALA A 55 8.11 -1.33 2.10
C ALA A 55 8.91 -1.34 0.79
N ALA A 56 8.86 -0.26 0.01
CA ALA A 56 9.66 -0.08 -1.19
C ALA A 56 11.16 -0.06 -0.87
N HIS A 57 11.58 0.62 0.20
CA HIS A 57 12.97 0.62 0.65
C HIS A 57 13.44 -0.81 0.99
N ILE A 58 12.65 -1.55 1.76
CA ILE A 58 12.94 -2.96 2.11
C ILE A 58 13.02 -3.83 0.84
N TYR A 59 12.15 -3.59 -0.14
CA TYR A 59 12.21 -4.30 -1.41
C TYR A 59 13.55 -4.03 -2.13
N TYR A 60 13.91 -2.75 -2.32
CA TYR A 60 15.04 -2.32 -3.13
C TYR A 60 16.43 -2.46 -2.46
N ARG A 61 16.52 -2.59 -1.13
CA ARG A 61 17.81 -2.60 -0.37
C ARG A 61 18.85 -3.68 -0.76
N LYS A 62 18.49 -4.67 -1.59
CA LYS A 62 19.42 -5.71 -2.10
C LYS A 62 19.82 -5.50 -3.56
N GLY A 63 19.88 -4.25 -4.01
CA GLY A 63 20.35 -3.90 -5.36
C GLY A 63 19.40 -4.32 -6.49
N ILE A 64 18.11 -4.45 -6.19
CA ILE A 64 17.10 -4.81 -7.20
C ILE A 64 16.77 -3.56 -8.02
N GLU A 65 16.67 -3.67 -9.35
CA GLU A 65 16.36 -2.51 -10.21
C GLU A 65 14.99 -2.61 -10.91
N THR A 66 14.07 -3.41 -10.38
CA THR A 66 12.69 -3.52 -10.88
C THR A 66 12.06 -2.14 -11.02
N ASN A 67 11.34 -1.91 -12.13
CA ASN A 67 10.61 -0.67 -12.37
C ASN A 67 9.55 -0.42 -11.27
N GLY A 68 9.48 0.81 -10.76
CA GLY A 68 8.60 1.18 -9.65
C GLY A 68 7.11 1.06 -9.97
N ILE A 69 6.70 1.34 -11.22
CA ILE A 69 5.30 1.17 -11.65
C ILE A 69 4.93 -0.32 -11.62
N LEU A 70 5.79 -1.18 -12.16
CA LEU A 70 5.58 -2.62 -12.16
C LEU A 70 5.52 -3.18 -10.73
N LEU A 71 6.42 -2.74 -9.85
CA LEU A 71 6.42 -3.13 -8.45
C LEU A 71 5.16 -2.67 -7.73
N GLY A 72 4.80 -1.38 -7.86
CA GLY A 72 3.63 -0.79 -7.23
C GLY A 72 2.34 -1.48 -7.67
N ALA A 73 2.15 -1.68 -8.97
CA ALA A 73 0.98 -2.37 -9.50
C ALA A 73 0.89 -3.82 -9.01
N PHE A 74 2.02 -4.55 -8.97
CA PHE A 74 2.04 -5.90 -8.43
C PHE A 74 1.70 -5.94 -6.94
N MET A 75 2.28 -5.04 -6.14
CA MET A 75 2.01 -4.96 -4.70
C MET A 75 0.55 -4.60 -4.42
N PHE A 76 -0.01 -3.66 -5.19
CA PHE A 76 -1.43 -3.28 -5.09
C PHE A 76 -2.37 -4.43 -5.49
N LEU A 77 -2.02 -5.23 -6.50
CA LEU A 77 -2.79 -6.42 -6.85
C LEU A 77 -2.83 -7.44 -5.69
N ILE A 78 -1.70 -7.63 -4.99
CA ILE A 78 -1.67 -8.48 -3.79
C ILE A 78 -2.58 -7.91 -2.70
N ALA A 79 -2.58 -6.59 -2.49
CA ALA A 79 -3.48 -5.94 -1.54
C ALA A 79 -4.95 -6.15 -1.90
N ILE A 80 -5.36 -5.98 -3.17
CA ILE A 80 -6.72 -6.27 -3.65
C ILE A 80 -7.14 -7.70 -3.32
N ILE A 81 -6.26 -8.68 -3.53
CA ILE A 81 -6.53 -10.08 -3.22
C ILE A 81 -6.75 -10.27 -1.72
N LEU A 82 -5.89 -9.66 -0.88
CA LEU A 82 -6.03 -9.69 0.57
C LEU A 82 -7.32 -8.99 1.02
N ASP A 83 -7.72 -7.90 0.38
CA ASP A 83 -8.95 -7.21 0.70
C ASP A 83 -10.18 -8.04 0.35
N ALA A 84 -10.19 -8.65 -0.84
CA ALA A 84 -11.29 -9.51 -1.27
C ALA A 84 -11.43 -10.77 -0.39
N THR A 85 -10.32 -11.30 0.14
CA THR A 85 -10.30 -12.56 0.89
C THR A 85 -10.34 -12.38 2.41
N ILE A 86 -9.90 -11.23 2.92
CA ILE A 86 -9.76 -10.97 4.37
C ILE A 86 -10.51 -9.69 4.75
N THR A 87 -10.10 -8.52 4.25
CA THR A 87 -10.67 -7.23 4.70
C THR A 87 -12.19 -7.20 4.53
N VAL A 88 -12.68 -7.55 3.35
CA VAL A 88 -14.11 -7.51 3.07
C VAL A 88 -14.87 -8.54 3.91
N PRO A 89 -14.54 -9.85 3.89
CA PRO A 89 -15.31 -10.83 4.68
C PRO A 89 -15.21 -10.64 6.20
N VAL A 90 -14.06 -10.21 6.71
CA VAL A 90 -13.77 -10.20 8.16
C VAL A 90 -14.09 -8.84 8.80
N LEU A 91 -13.89 -7.73 8.08
CA LEU A 91 -13.99 -6.38 8.65
C LEU A 91 -15.18 -5.59 8.09
N ILE A 92 -15.46 -5.69 6.78
CA ILE A 92 -16.49 -4.87 6.11
C ILE A 92 -17.86 -5.54 6.10
N ALA A 93 -17.93 -6.84 5.85
CA ALA A 93 -19.21 -7.57 5.81
C ALA A 93 -19.96 -7.55 7.15
N PRO A 94 -19.30 -7.68 8.32
CA PRO A 94 -20.00 -7.59 9.62
C PRO A 94 -20.60 -6.22 9.91
N THR A 95 -20.11 -5.15 9.27
CA THR A 95 -20.64 -3.78 9.42
C THR A 95 -21.71 -3.44 8.38
N GLY A 96 -22.11 -4.41 7.53
CA GLY A 96 -23.17 -4.26 6.53
C GLY A 96 -22.69 -3.95 5.10
N GLY A 97 -21.37 -3.85 4.89
CA GLY A 97 -20.79 -3.70 3.55
C GLY A 97 -20.66 -5.03 2.80
N ASN A 98 -20.18 -4.98 1.55
CA ASN A 98 -19.89 -6.16 0.74
C ASN A 98 -18.80 -5.84 -0.32
N HIS A 99 -18.42 -6.82 -1.13
CA HIS A 99 -17.41 -6.63 -2.18
C HIS A 99 -17.79 -5.55 -3.19
N LEU A 100 -19.08 -5.45 -3.55
CA LEU A 100 -19.54 -4.45 -4.52
C LEU A 100 -19.47 -3.04 -3.93
N SER A 101 -19.88 -2.84 -2.67
CA SER A 101 -19.80 -1.53 -2.02
C SER A 101 -18.34 -1.12 -1.79
N PHE A 102 -17.47 -2.06 -1.39
CA PHE A 102 -16.06 -1.80 -1.11
C PHE A 102 -15.26 -1.48 -2.39
N PHE A 103 -15.32 -2.36 -3.40
CA PHE A 103 -14.58 -2.15 -4.66
C PHE A 103 -15.26 -1.17 -5.61
N GLY A 104 -16.53 -0.83 -5.37
CA GLY A 104 -17.25 0.24 -6.05
C GLY A 104 -16.95 1.64 -5.50
N ASP A 105 -16.28 1.74 -4.34
CA ASP A 105 -15.92 3.01 -3.72
C ASP A 105 -14.80 3.71 -4.51
N PRO A 106 -15.00 4.96 -4.99
CA PRO A 106 -13.96 5.72 -5.68
C PRO A 106 -12.70 5.99 -4.83
N GLY A 107 -12.86 6.15 -3.52
CA GLY A 107 -11.78 6.32 -2.54
C GLY A 107 -10.82 5.15 -2.52
N PHE A 108 -11.31 3.90 -2.65
CA PHE A 108 -10.47 2.72 -2.78
C PHE A 108 -9.50 2.84 -3.95
N TRP A 109 -9.99 3.27 -5.12
CA TRP A 109 -9.18 3.41 -6.33
C TRP A 109 -8.24 4.60 -6.27
N LEU A 110 -8.64 5.70 -5.62
CA LEU A 110 -7.75 6.84 -5.36
C LEU A 110 -6.55 6.43 -4.50
N ILE A 111 -6.79 5.68 -3.42
CA ILE A 111 -5.72 5.13 -2.56
C ILE A 111 -4.87 4.13 -3.35
N GLY A 112 -5.47 3.32 -4.23
CA GLY A 112 -4.73 2.43 -5.13
C GLY A 112 -3.77 3.17 -6.08
N VAL A 113 -4.23 4.29 -6.65
CA VAL A 113 -3.38 5.17 -7.48
C VAL A 113 -2.27 5.79 -6.64
N GLU A 114 -2.59 6.32 -5.46
CA GLU A 114 -1.61 6.86 -4.51
C GLU A 114 -0.53 5.82 -4.19
N TYR A 115 -0.92 4.58 -3.88
CA TYR A 115 -0.02 3.48 -3.61
C TYR A 115 1.02 3.32 -4.73
N VAL A 116 0.56 3.14 -5.97
CA VAL A 116 1.43 2.91 -7.12
C VAL A 116 2.33 4.13 -7.37
N LEU A 117 1.79 5.33 -7.20
CA LEU A 117 2.56 6.57 -7.32
C LEU A 117 3.66 6.68 -6.28
N VAL A 118 3.39 6.38 -5.01
CA VAL A 118 4.40 6.44 -3.93
C VAL A 118 5.55 5.47 -4.22
N VAL A 119 5.27 4.22 -4.62
CA VAL A 119 6.32 3.26 -5.03
C VAL A 119 7.12 3.78 -6.23
N THR A 120 6.42 4.36 -7.21
CA THR A 120 7.05 4.89 -8.43
C THR A 120 7.94 6.10 -8.14
N ILE A 121 7.48 7.02 -7.31
CA ILE A 121 8.23 8.21 -6.87
C ILE A 121 9.46 7.77 -6.08
N TYR A 122 9.29 6.86 -5.12
CA TYR A 122 10.41 6.32 -4.35
C TYR A 122 11.51 5.73 -5.26
N TRP A 123 11.10 4.91 -6.24
CA TRP A 123 12.02 4.32 -7.21
C TRP A 123 12.75 5.37 -8.05
N LYS A 124 12.04 6.40 -8.54
CA LYS A 124 12.66 7.49 -9.31
C LYS A 124 13.64 8.30 -8.45
N LEU A 125 13.26 8.67 -7.23
CA LEU A 125 14.11 9.43 -6.31
C LEU A 125 15.38 8.65 -5.95
N ARG A 126 15.27 7.35 -5.65
CA ARG A 126 16.43 6.48 -5.42
C ARG A 126 17.42 6.51 -6.59
N LYS A 127 16.91 6.47 -7.83
CA LYS A 127 17.75 6.53 -9.04
C LYS A 127 18.38 7.90 -9.27
N LEU A 128 17.62 8.97 -9.05
CA LEU A 128 18.11 10.35 -9.24
C LEU A 128 19.19 10.74 -8.23
N ILE A 129 19.00 10.37 -6.97
CA ILE A 129 19.92 10.73 -5.88
C ILE A 129 21.18 9.83 -5.90
N GLY A 130 21.22 8.81 -6.77
CA GLY A 130 22.38 7.93 -6.87
C GLY A 130 22.65 7.18 -5.57
N PHE A 131 21.59 6.80 -4.83
CA PHE A 131 21.70 5.95 -3.63
C PHE A 131 22.22 4.56 -4.05
N ASN A 132 23.52 4.49 -4.33
CA ASN A 132 24.26 3.28 -4.58
C ASN A 132 24.55 2.69 -3.21
N GLN A 133 23.85 1.63 -2.86
CA GLN A 133 24.04 0.91 -1.59
C GLN A 133 25.47 0.32 -1.43
N LYS A 134 26.37 0.52 -2.40
CA LYS A 134 27.81 0.31 -2.26
C LYS A 134 28.45 1.26 -1.26
N ASP A 135 27.83 2.39 -0.95
CA ASP A 135 28.42 3.42 -0.09
C ASP A 135 28.10 3.22 1.42
N ILE A 136 27.37 2.15 1.77
CA ILE A 136 26.90 1.88 3.16
C ILE A 136 27.36 0.49 3.66
N ASN A 137 28.34 -0.15 3.02
CA ASN A 137 28.97 -1.39 3.52
C ASN A 137 30.49 -1.32 3.40
#